data_AF-A0A257S1M0-F1
#
_entry.id   AF-A0A257S1M0-F1
#
_cell.length_a   1.000
_cell.length_b   1.000
_cell.length_c   1.000
_cell.angle_alpha   90.00
_cell.angle_beta   90.00
_cell.angle_gamma   90.00
#
_symmetry.space_group_name_H-M   'P 1'
#
loop_
_entity.id
_entity.type
_entity.pdbx_description
1 polymer ?
#
loop_
_entity_poly.entity_id
_entity_poly.type
_entity_poly.pdbx_seq_one_letter_code
_entity_poly.pdbx_strand_id
1 'polypeptide(L)'
;ESLGHIVEEAEPAIDGKLLARCYMGMYYGQVAAMLARLRREHGSRDRDFHPDTRAIAAIGRAMSAGAYVELREHWNGFARALGAFFTTYDLYLTPTTALGPARIGELDSPAAIQAISRLISRANAGGLLIRSGVVEGLAFQNLERTPFTQLANLAFVPAMSVPLHQGPDGLPIGVQFVGRTADEATLLRLAAQLEAASPWAGRRPQGS
;
A
#
# COMPACT_ATOMS: atom_id res chain seq x y z
N GLU A 1 -5.12 17.07 20.64
CA GLU A 1 -4.88 17.94 21.81
C GLU A 1 -6.16 18.45 22.48
N SER A 2 -7.06 19.18 21.80
CA SER A 2 -8.28 19.73 22.44
C SER A 2 -9.23 18.70 23.08
N LEU A 3 -9.16 17.43 22.64
CA LEU A 3 -9.90 16.30 23.20
C LEU A 3 -9.22 15.66 24.43
N GLY A 4 -8.14 16.25 24.95
CA GLY A 4 -7.38 15.73 26.09
C GLY A 4 -6.30 14.70 25.75
N HIS A 5 -6.10 14.41 24.46
CA HIS A 5 -5.02 13.53 23.98
C HIS A 5 -3.68 14.25 23.92
N ILE A 6 -2.63 13.58 24.37
CA ILE A 6 -1.23 13.98 24.17
C ILE A 6 -0.84 13.61 22.74
N VAL A 7 -0.30 14.58 21.99
CA VAL A 7 0.13 14.39 20.61
C VAL A 7 1.60 14.79 20.52
N GLU A 8 2.42 13.87 20.06
CA GLU A 8 3.87 14.05 19.94
C GLU A 8 4.33 13.65 18.55
N GLU A 9 5.33 14.35 18.02
CA GLU A 9 6.01 13.94 16.80
C GLU A 9 6.89 12.72 17.12
N ALA A 10 6.58 11.59 16.50
CA ALA A 10 7.30 10.35 16.70
C ALA A 10 7.20 9.45 15.47
N GLU A 11 8.22 8.63 15.24
CA GLU A 11 8.27 7.67 14.14
C GLU A 11 8.72 6.28 14.63
N PRO A 12 8.07 5.19 14.17
CA PRO A 12 8.59 3.85 14.42
C PRO A 12 9.89 3.64 13.63
N ALA A 13 10.84 2.89 14.20
CA ALA A 13 12.13 2.61 13.57
C ALA A 13 12.01 1.65 12.37
N ILE A 14 11.55 2.19 11.23
CA ILE A 14 11.20 1.43 10.02
C ILE A 14 11.83 2.10 8.79
N ASP A 15 12.53 1.30 7.99
CA ASP A 15 12.98 1.73 6.66
C ASP A 15 11.80 1.66 5.67
N GLY A 16 11.29 2.82 5.27
CA GLY A 16 10.17 2.93 4.32
C GLY A 16 10.48 2.38 2.92
N LYS A 17 11.73 2.44 2.45
CA LYS A 17 12.11 1.86 1.15
C LYS A 17 12.10 0.35 1.20
N LEU A 18 12.62 -0.22 2.29
CA LEU A 18 12.56 -1.65 2.55
C LEU A 18 11.11 -2.12 2.69
N LEU A 19 10.27 -1.38 3.43
CA LEU A 19 8.84 -1.65 3.56
C LEU A 19 8.14 -1.73 2.18
N ALA A 20 8.36 -0.70 1.34
CA ALA A 20 7.82 -0.65 -0.01
C ALA A 20 8.31 -1.82 -0.89
N ARG A 21 9.61 -2.16 -0.81
CA ARG A 21 10.19 -3.31 -1.54
C ARG A 21 9.54 -4.64 -1.10
N CYS A 22 9.38 -4.86 0.21
CA CYS A 22 8.73 -6.05 0.77
C CYS A 22 7.26 -6.14 0.35
N TYR A 23 6.51 -5.03 0.42
CA TYR A 23 5.11 -4.98 0.03
C TYR A 23 4.92 -5.34 -1.44
N MET A 24 5.68 -4.70 -2.33
CA MET A 24 5.58 -4.94 -3.77
C MET A 24 6.07 -6.32 -4.15
N GLY A 25 7.13 -6.84 -3.51
CA GLY A 25 7.60 -8.18 -3.78
C GLY A 25 6.58 -9.27 -3.45
N MET A 26 5.86 -9.13 -2.34
CA MET A 26 4.72 -9.99 -2.01
C MET A 26 3.64 -9.88 -3.09
N TYR A 27 3.24 -8.66 -3.43
CA TYR A 27 2.20 -8.40 -4.42
C TYR A 27 2.52 -9.06 -5.77
N TYR A 28 3.76 -8.94 -6.25
CA TYR A 28 4.22 -9.57 -7.49
C TYR A 28 4.09 -11.10 -7.44
N GLY A 29 4.58 -11.73 -6.38
CA GLY A 29 4.49 -13.17 -6.19
C GLY A 29 3.04 -13.66 -6.11
N GLN A 30 2.18 -12.94 -5.39
CA GLN A 30 0.77 -13.29 -5.23
C GLN A 30 -0.01 -13.20 -6.53
N VAL A 31 0.20 -12.13 -7.32
CA VAL A 31 -0.43 -11.98 -8.64
C VAL A 31 0.02 -13.09 -9.59
N ALA A 32 1.31 -13.45 -9.58
CA ALA A 32 1.82 -14.57 -10.36
C ALA A 32 1.15 -15.91 -9.99
N ALA A 33 1.07 -16.21 -8.69
CA ALA A 33 0.42 -17.42 -8.19
C ALA A 33 -1.09 -17.44 -8.52
N MET A 34 -1.78 -16.30 -8.36
CA MET A 34 -3.19 -16.17 -8.66
C MET A 34 -3.50 -16.41 -10.14
N LEU A 35 -2.73 -15.82 -11.05
CA LEU A 35 -2.92 -16.08 -12.49
C LEU A 35 -2.63 -17.54 -12.84
N ALA A 36 -1.59 -18.15 -12.25
CA ALA A 36 -1.33 -19.58 -12.46
C ALA A 36 -2.49 -20.46 -11.98
N ARG A 37 -3.11 -20.11 -10.84
CA ARG A 37 -4.28 -20.79 -10.31
C ARG A 37 -5.49 -20.68 -11.25
N LEU A 38 -5.82 -19.47 -11.71
CA LEU A 38 -6.93 -19.23 -12.62
C LEU A 38 -6.78 -19.99 -13.96
N ARG A 39 -5.55 -20.07 -14.49
CA ARG A 39 -5.26 -20.90 -15.67
C ARG A 39 -5.54 -22.38 -15.44
N ARG A 40 -5.17 -22.93 -14.28
CA ARG A 40 -5.41 -24.35 -13.95
C ARG A 40 -6.87 -24.66 -13.68
N GLU A 41 -7.56 -23.80 -12.94
CA GLU A 41 -8.94 -24.05 -12.45
C GLU A 41 -10.00 -23.71 -13.51
N HIS A 42 -9.75 -22.71 -14.36
CA HIS A 42 -10.75 -22.16 -15.28
C HIS A 42 -10.30 -22.10 -16.74
N GLY A 43 -9.08 -22.56 -17.07
CA GLY A 43 -8.56 -22.52 -18.44
C GLY A 43 -8.36 -21.10 -18.99
N SER A 44 -8.26 -20.09 -18.10
CA SER A 44 -8.05 -18.69 -18.48
C SER A 44 -6.82 -18.54 -19.38
N ARG A 45 -6.90 -17.62 -20.33
CA ARG A 45 -5.85 -17.28 -21.28
C ARG A 45 -5.32 -15.87 -21.00
N ASP A 46 -4.17 -15.55 -21.57
CA ASP A 46 -3.54 -14.23 -21.38
C ASP A 46 -4.43 -13.05 -21.79
N ARG A 47 -5.31 -13.24 -22.77
CA ARG A 47 -6.25 -12.19 -23.21
C ARG A 47 -7.34 -11.88 -22.18
N ASP A 48 -7.53 -12.76 -21.19
CA ASP A 48 -8.55 -12.61 -20.15
C ASP A 48 -8.04 -11.72 -18.99
N PHE A 49 -6.78 -11.28 -19.04
CA PHE A 49 -6.15 -10.45 -18.00
C PHE A 49 -5.69 -9.10 -18.54
N HIS A 50 -5.83 -8.05 -17.72
CA HIS A 50 -5.30 -6.73 -18.03
C HIS A 50 -3.78 -6.78 -18.31
N PRO A 51 -3.25 -6.03 -19.31
CA PRO A 51 -1.83 -6.01 -19.62
C PRO A 51 -0.92 -5.76 -18.41
N ASP A 52 -1.28 -4.81 -17.54
CA ASP A 52 -0.47 -4.46 -16.37
C ASP A 52 -0.44 -5.60 -15.34
N THR A 53 -1.58 -6.27 -15.13
CA THR A 53 -1.64 -7.47 -14.28
C THR A 53 -0.73 -8.58 -14.81
N ARG A 54 -0.65 -8.75 -16.13
CA ARG A 54 0.26 -9.74 -16.74
C ARG A 54 1.72 -9.36 -16.57
N ALA A 55 2.06 -8.08 -16.68
CA ALA A 55 3.41 -7.57 -16.46
C ALA A 55 3.85 -7.83 -15.01
N ILE A 56 2.99 -7.51 -14.04
CA ILE A 56 3.20 -7.82 -12.62
C ILE A 56 3.42 -9.32 -12.40
N ALA A 57 2.57 -10.17 -12.99
CA ALA A 57 2.72 -11.61 -12.89
C ALA A 57 4.03 -12.12 -13.51
N ALA A 58 4.52 -11.50 -14.58
CA ALA A 58 5.79 -11.85 -15.21
C ALA A 58 6.98 -11.52 -14.30
N ILE A 59 6.93 -10.37 -13.61
CA ILE A 59 7.91 -10.01 -12.57
C ILE A 59 7.87 -11.06 -11.44
N GLY A 60 6.69 -11.38 -10.92
CA GLY A 60 6.53 -12.39 -9.87
C GLY A 60 7.05 -13.78 -10.25
N ARG A 61 6.86 -14.21 -11.50
CA ARG A 61 7.41 -15.49 -12.00
C ARG A 61 8.93 -15.48 -12.14
N ALA A 62 9.54 -14.32 -12.35
CA ALA A 62 10.99 -14.18 -12.47
C ALA A 62 11.69 -14.08 -11.11
N MET A 63 10.93 -13.88 -10.02
CA MET A 63 11.45 -13.87 -8.66
C MET A 63 11.76 -15.30 -8.20
N SER A 64 12.95 -15.51 -7.63
CA SER A 64 13.30 -16.80 -7.06
C SER A 64 12.56 -17.03 -5.74
N ALA A 65 12.36 -18.30 -5.37
CA ALA A 65 11.81 -18.64 -4.06
C ALA A 65 12.66 -18.09 -2.91
N GLY A 66 13.99 -18.11 -3.05
CA GLY A 66 14.91 -17.53 -2.07
C GLY A 66 14.70 -16.03 -1.88
N ALA A 67 14.63 -15.26 -2.97
CA ALA A 67 14.38 -13.83 -2.90
C ALA A 67 13.00 -13.51 -2.28
N TYR A 68 11.98 -14.32 -2.58
CA TYR A 68 10.66 -14.16 -1.96
C TYR A 68 10.69 -14.43 -0.45
N VAL A 69 11.42 -15.48 -0.01
CA VAL A 69 11.60 -15.80 1.40
C VAL A 69 12.36 -14.69 2.12
N GLU A 70 13.46 -14.19 1.56
CA GLU A 70 14.23 -13.07 2.12
C GLU A 70 13.33 -11.83 2.33
N LEU A 71 12.50 -11.46 1.35
CA LEU A 71 11.57 -10.33 1.50
C LEU A 71 10.53 -10.57 2.60
N ARG A 72 10.07 -11.82 2.78
CA ARG A 72 9.10 -12.19 3.81
C ARG A 72 9.71 -12.20 5.21
N GLU A 73 10.99 -12.54 5.37
CA GLU A 73 11.67 -12.55 6.67
C GLU A 73 11.71 -11.17 7.33
N HIS A 74 11.70 -10.10 6.54
CA HIS A 74 11.67 -8.72 7.04
C HIS A 74 10.35 -8.35 7.74
N TRP A 75 9.25 -9.07 7.53
CA TRP A 75 7.94 -8.74 8.10
C TRP A 75 7.93 -8.75 9.62
N ASN A 76 8.59 -9.74 10.21
CA ASN A 76 8.77 -9.83 11.65
C ASN A 76 9.55 -8.63 12.19
N GLY A 77 10.38 -7.99 11.37
CA GLY A 77 11.05 -6.73 11.69
C GLY A 77 10.04 -5.58 11.85
N PHE A 78 9.14 -5.39 10.88
CA PHE A 78 8.14 -4.32 10.93
C PHE A 78 7.18 -4.46 12.11
N ALA A 79 6.69 -5.67 12.36
CA ALA A 79 5.83 -5.94 13.51
C ALA A 79 6.54 -5.68 14.85
N ARG A 80 7.82 -6.08 14.98
CA ARG A 80 8.62 -5.79 16.18
C ARG A 80 8.90 -4.30 16.36
N ALA A 81 9.22 -3.59 15.29
CA ALA A 81 9.47 -2.14 15.33
C ALA A 81 8.22 -1.38 15.78
N LEU A 82 7.04 -1.73 15.25
CA LEU A 82 5.77 -1.18 15.72
C LEU A 82 5.44 -1.59 17.16
N GLY A 83 5.69 -2.85 17.52
CA GLY A 83 5.51 -3.32 18.89
C GLY A 83 6.34 -2.51 19.89
N ALA A 84 7.59 -2.21 19.56
CA ALA A 84 8.46 -1.34 20.35
C ALA A 84 7.92 0.09 20.42
N PHE A 85 7.48 0.67 19.29
CA PHE A 85 6.84 1.99 19.27
C PHE A 85 5.61 2.06 20.20
N PHE A 86 4.76 1.03 20.17
CA PHE A 86 3.57 0.97 21.01
C PHE A 86 3.81 0.64 22.49
N THR A 87 5.07 0.47 22.91
CA THR A 87 5.41 0.45 24.35
C THR A 87 5.35 1.85 24.95
N THR A 88 5.45 2.88 24.12
CA THR A 88 5.41 4.29 24.52
C THR A 88 4.12 4.97 24.08
N TYR A 89 3.61 4.64 22.89
CA TYR A 89 2.43 5.28 22.29
C TYR A 89 1.23 4.33 22.20
N ASP A 90 0.01 4.87 22.23
CA ASP A 90 -1.21 4.08 21.99
C ASP A 90 -1.59 3.96 20.51
N LEU A 91 -1.23 4.98 19.73
CA LEU A 91 -1.65 5.15 18.34
C LEU A 91 -0.52 5.77 17.52
N TYR A 92 -0.44 5.38 16.25
CA TYR A 92 0.41 6.03 15.26
C TYR A 92 -0.44 6.79 14.24
N LEU A 93 -0.18 8.08 14.10
CA LEU A 93 -0.95 9.02 13.29
C LEU A 93 -0.18 9.40 12.03
N THR A 94 -0.82 9.25 10.87
CA THR A 94 -0.25 9.64 9.56
C THR A 94 -1.35 10.21 8.67
N PRO A 95 -1.04 11.01 7.64
CA PRO A 95 -1.95 11.14 6.50
C PRO A 95 -2.28 9.76 5.93
N THR A 96 -3.51 9.52 5.47
CA THR A 96 -3.83 8.24 4.80
C THR A 96 -3.11 8.13 3.46
N THR A 97 -3.09 9.23 2.70
CA THR A 97 -2.36 9.37 1.44
C THR A 97 -1.44 10.58 1.53
N ALA A 98 -0.29 10.53 0.86
CA ALA A 98 0.66 11.65 0.82
C ALA A 98 0.23 12.74 -0.16
N LEU A 99 -0.51 12.36 -1.21
CA LEU A 99 -1.06 13.27 -2.21
C LEU A 99 -2.60 13.13 -2.25
N GLY A 100 -3.27 14.16 -2.77
CA GLY A 100 -4.72 14.15 -2.98
C GLY A 100 -5.17 13.07 -3.99
N PRO A 101 -6.46 12.97 -4.31
CA PRO A 101 -6.95 12.03 -5.31
C PRO A 101 -6.28 12.26 -6.68
N ALA A 102 -5.89 11.18 -7.34
CA ALA A 102 -5.33 11.25 -8.69
C ALA A 102 -6.43 11.63 -9.69
N ARG A 103 -6.08 12.37 -10.74
CA ARG A 103 -6.97 12.63 -11.87
C ARG A 103 -7.21 11.35 -12.66
N ILE A 104 -8.32 11.31 -13.39
CA ILE A 104 -8.61 10.19 -14.30
C ILE A 104 -7.47 10.06 -15.32
N GLY A 105 -6.90 8.86 -15.40
CA GLY A 105 -5.77 8.53 -16.28
C GLY A 105 -4.38 8.92 -15.76
N GLU A 106 -4.27 9.61 -14.61
CA GLU A 106 -2.96 10.02 -14.06
C GLU A 106 -2.12 8.82 -13.61
N LEU A 107 -2.77 7.73 -13.19
CA LEU A 107 -2.11 6.51 -12.76
C LEU A 107 -1.92 5.50 -13.91
N ASP A 108 -2.33 5.84 -15.13
CA ASP A 108 -2.14 4.96 -16.27
C ASP A 108 -0.65 4.84 -16.58
N SER A 109 -0.20 3.60 -16.80
CA SER A 109 1.17 3.35 -17.22
C SER A 109 1.45 4.08 -18.55
N PRO A 110 2.53 4.88 -18.66
CA PRO A 110 2.90 5.52 -19.92
C PRO A 110 3.01 4.50 -21.06
N ALA A 111 2.57 4.88 -22.27
CA ALA A 111 2.52 3.97 -23.42
C ALA A 111 3.87 3.30 -23.74
N ALA A 112 4.98 4.01 -23.52
CA ALA A 112 6.34 3.48 -23.65
C ALA A 112 6.61 2.33 -22.66
N ILE A 113 6.22 2.49 -21.40
CA ILE A 113 6.38 1.47 -20.35
C ILE A 113 5.49 0.26 -20.63
N GLN A 114 4.28 0.49 -21.14
CA GLN A 114 3.41 -0.60 -21.60
C GLN A 114 4.02 -1.37 -22.77
N ALA A 115 4.62 -0.68 -23.76
CA ALA A 115 5.25 -1.32 -24.90
C ALA A 115 6.47 -2.17 -24.50
N ILE A 116 7.33 -1.64 -23.62
CA ILE A 116 8.49 -2.35 -23.08
C ILE A 116 8.03 -3.58 -22.27
N SER A 117 7.03 -3.42 -21.41
CA SER A 117 6.45 -4.52 -20.62
C SER A 117 5.88 -5.63 -21.49
N ARG A 118 5.20 -5.29 -22.59
CA ARG A 118 4.69 -6.27 -23.58
C ARG A 118 5.82 -7.02 -24.27
N LEU A 119 6.89 -6.33 -24.67
CA LEU A 119 8.04 -6.94 -25.34
C LEU A 119 8.78 -7.91 -24.41
N ILE A 120 9.04 -7.50 -23.17
CA ILE A 120 9.77 -8.30 -22.20
C ILE A 120 8.95 -9.50 -21.72
N SER A 121 7.63 -9.33 -21.59
CA SER A 121 6.72 -10.45 -21.30
C SER A 121 6.70 -11.49 -22.42
N ARG A 122 6.75 -11.07 -23.69
CA ARG A 122 6.84 -12.00 -24.84
C ARG A 122 8.18 -12.73 -24.89
N ALA A 123 9.26 -12.07 -24.51
CA ALA A 123 10.60 -12.65 -24.50
C ALA A 123 10.89 -13.53 -23.26
N ASN A 124 9.95 -13.67 -22.31
CA ASN A 124 10.16 -14.31 -21.01
C ASN A 124 11.39 -13.75 -20.24
N ALA A 125 11.79 -12.51 -20.52
CA ALA A 125 13.00 -11.89 -19.96
C ALA A 125 12.74 -11.08 -18.68
N GLY A 126 11.75 -11.49 -17.87
CA GLY A 126 11.34 -10.78 -16.64
C GLY A 126 12.48 -10.60 -15.63
N GLY A 127 13.44 -11.53 -15.58
CA GLY A 127 14.62 -11.42 -14.71
C GLY A 127 15.55 -10.26 -15.09
N LEU A 128 15.59 -9.86 -16.37
CA LEU A 128 16.38 -8.72 -16.83
C LEU A 128 15.76 -7.39 -16.36
N LEU A 129 14.42 -7.31 -16.33
CA LEU A 129 13.71 -6.15 -15.77
C LEU A 129 14.01 -5.96 -14.29
N ILE A 130 13.99 -7.04 -13.51
CA ILE A 130 14.30 -6.98 -12.08
C ILE A 130 15.72 -6.46 -11.87
N ARG A 131 16.70 -6.99 -12.61
CA ARG A 131 18.10 -6.57 -12.52
C ARG A 131 18.36 -5.13 -12.97
N SER A 132 17.50 -4.58 -13.82
CA SER A 132 17.64 -3.20 -14.33
C SER A 132 17.25 -2.12 -13.32
N GLY A 133 16.62 -2.47 -12.19
CA GLY A 133 16.11 -1.50 -11.21
C GLY A 133 14.80 -0.79 -11.63
N VAL A 134 14.35 -0.94 -12.88
CA VAL A 134 13.09 -0.35 -13.37
C VAL A 134 11.89 -0.79 -12.54
N VAL A 135 11.83 -2.07 -12.15
CA VAL A 135 10.75 -2.61 -11.32
C VAL A 135 10.68 -1.94 -9.95
N GLU A 136 11.84 -1.64 -9.37
CA GLU A 136 11.93 -0.97 -8.07
C GLU A 136 11.55 0.51 -8.18
N GLY A 137 11.99 1.21 -9.22
CA GLY A 137 11.56 2.59 -9.50
C GLY A 137 10.05 2.71 -9.68
N LEU A 138 9.44 1.81 -10.45
CA LEU A 138 7.98 1.77 -10.64
C LEU A 138 7.23 1.43 -9.35
N ALA A 139 7.76 0.53 -8.54
CA ALA A 139 7.21 0.22 -7.22
C ALA A 139 7.16 1.48 -6.33
N PHE A 140 8.26 2.25 -6.26
CA PHE A 140 8.29 3.46 -5.45
C PHE A 140 7.36 4.55 -5.98
N GLN A 141 7.33 4.78 -7.30
CA GLN A 141 6.39 5.73 -7.91
C GLN A 141 4.94 5.36 -7.64
N ASN A 142 4.58 4.07 -7.73
CA ASN A 142 3.22 3.62 -7.45
C ASN A 142 2.81 3.85 -5.98
N LEU A 143 3.76 3.73 -5.05
CA LEU A 143 3.49 3.87 -3.62
C LEU A 143 3.66 5.30 -3.10
N GLU A 144 4.26 6.20 -3.87
CA GLU A 144 4.51 7.60 -3.49
C GLU A 144 3.23 8.32 -3.05
N ARG A 145 2.08 8.01 -3.66
CA ARG A 145 0.78 8.59 -3.28
C ARG A 145 0.22 8.00 -1.99
N THR A 146 0.51 6.74 -1.70
CA THR A 146 -0.07 6.00 -0.58
C THR A 146 1.00 5.36 0.30
N PRO A 147 2.04 6.07 0.77
CA PRO A 147 3.22 5.43 1.35
C PRO A 147 3.01 4.95 2.80
N PHE A 148 1.88 5.30 3.40
CA PHE A 148 1.63 5.09 4.83
C PHE A 148 0.79 3.85 5.13
N THR A 149 0.16 3.23 4.13
CA THR A 149 -0.85 2.17 4.36
C THR A 149 -0.26 0.76 4.35
N GLN A 150 0.93 0.58 3.75
CA GLN A 150 1.57 -0.74 3.61
C GLN A 150 2.02 -1.30 4.96
N LEU A 151 2.37 -0.42 5.90
CA LEU A 151 2.87 -0.82 7.21
C LEU A 151 1.84 -1.65 7.97
N ALA A 152 0.59 -1.19 8.03
CA ALA A 152 -0.48 -1.91 8.71
C ALA A 152 -0.74 -3.30 8.09
N ASN A 153 -0.67 -3.39 6.76
CA ASN A 153 -0.82 -4.66 6.04
C ASN A 153 0.28 -5.67 6.40
N LEU A 154 1.54 -5.22 6.45
CA LEU A 154 2.70 -6.10 6.67
C LEU A 154 2.92 -6.45 8.15
N ALA A 155 2.56 -5.54 9.06
CA ALA A 155 2.68 -5.75 10.50
C ALA A 155 1.43 -6.40 11.12
N PHE A 156 0.36 -6.60 10.35
CA PHE A 156 -0.91 -7.19 10.80
C PHE A 156 -1.54 -6.45 12.00
N VAL A 157 -1.45 -5.12 11.96
CA VAL A 157 -2.03 -4.25 12.99
C VAL A 157 -3.28 -3.56 12.44
N PRO A 158 -4.27 -3.28 13.30
CA PRO A 158 -5.47 -2.58 12.85
C PRO A 158 -5.13 -1.14 12.47
N ALA A 159 -5.76 -0.66 11.41
CA ALA A 159 -5.67 0.72 10.99
C ALA A 159 -7.03 1.21 10.48
N MET A 160 -7.30 2.50 10.67
CA MET A 160 -8.49 3.17 10.14
C MET A 160 -8.11 4.47 9.43
N SER A 161 -8.89 4.86 8.45
CA SER A 161 -8.85 6.20 7.85
C SER A 161 -10.14 6.93 8.16
N VAL A 162 -10.04 8.17 8.67
CA VAL A 162 -11.20 9.04 8.95
C VAL A 162 -11.07 10.36 8.19
N PRO A 163 -12.19 10.92 7.66
CA PRO A 163 -12.16 12.08 6.76
C PRO A 163 -12.13 13.39 7.54
N LEU A 164 -11.02 13.67 8.25
CA LEU A 164 -10.94 14.84 9.12
C LEU A 164 -10.78 16.16 8.36
N HIS A 165 -10.34 16.13 7.10
CA HIS A 165 -10.02 17.34 6.35
C HIS A 165 -10.53 17.32 4.90
N GLN A 166 -10.67 18.49 4.30
CA GLN A 166 -10.91 18.70 2.87
C GLN A 166 -9.82 19.61 2.34
N GLY A 167 -9.25 19.24 1.19
CA GLY A 167 -8.26 20.05 0.50
C GLY A 167 -8.84 21.37 -0.03
N PRO A 168 -7.98 22.29 -0.50
CA PRO A 168 -8.40 23.56 -1.08
C PRO A 168 -9.28 23.39 -2.34
N ASP A 169 -9.18 22.23 -2.98
CA ASP A 169 -9.95 21.80 -4.15
C ASP A 169 -11.29 21.13 -3.77
N GLY A 170 -11.63 21.08 -2.48
CA GLY A 170 -12.84 20.44 -1.96
C GLY A 170 -12.78 18.92 -1.87
N LEU A 171 -11.64 18.30 -2.23
CA LEU A 171 -11.47 16.85 -2.18
C LEU A 171 -11.18 16.37 -0.75
N PRO A 172 -11.68 15.19 -0.33
CA PRO A 172 -11.44 14.68 1.02
C PRO A 172 -9.97 14.31 1.24
N ILE A 173 -9.45 14.64 2.41
CA ILE A 173 -8.13 14.22 2.89
C ILE A 173 -8.33 13.35 4.12
N GLY A 174 -7.93 12.08 3.99
CA GLY A 174 -8.02 11.09 5.05
C GLY A 174 -6.87 11.19 6.04
N VAL A 175 -7.17 10.97 7.31
CA VAL A 175 -6.20 10.84 8.39
C VAL A 175 -6.21 9.40 8.87
N GLN A 176 -5.04 8.75 8.82
CA GLN A 176 -4.86 7.36 9.21
C GLN A 176 -4.41 7.25 10.66
N PHE A 177 -5.05 6.35 11.39
CA PHE A 177 -4.65 5.93 12.74
C PHE A 177 -4.36 4.44 12.71
N VAL A 178 -3.18 4.05 13.19
CA VAL A 178 -2.76 2.66 13.37
C VAL A 178 -2.74 2.35 14.86
N GLY A 179 -3.38 1.25 15.25
CA GLY A 179 -3.45 0.79 16.63
C GLY A 179 -2.52 -0.39 16.90
N ARG A 180 -2.46 -0.79 18.18
CA ARG A 180 -1.81 -2.03 18.60
C ARG A 180 -2.50 -3.25 18.01
N THR A 181 -1.77 -4.36 17.95
CA THR A 181 -2.32 -5.68 17.60
C THR A 181 -3.60 -5.96 18.38
N ALA A 182 -4.70 -6.23 17.65
CA ALA A 182 -6.01 -6.54 18.20
C ALA A 182 -6.64 -5.44 19.10
N ASP A 183 -6.29 -4.17 18.90
CA ASP A 183 -6.84 -3.02 19.63
C ASP A 183 -7.77 -2.14 18.76
N GLU A 184 -8.65 -2.77 17.97
CA GLU A 184 -9.66 -2.09 17.17
C GLU A 184 -10.60 -1.24 18.03
N ALA A 185 -10.86 -1.66 19.26
CA ALA A 185 -11.72 -0.93 20.20
C ALA A 185 -11.18 0.48 20.49
N THR A 186 -9.86 0.66 20.60
CA THR A 186 -9.26 1.99 20.78
C THR A 186 -9.43 2.87 19.54
N LEU A 187 -9.24 2.30 18.35
CA LEU A 187 -9.48 3.02 17.10
C LEU A 187 -10.94 3.46 16.97
N LEU A 188 -11.90 2.57 17.23
CA LEU A 188 -13.32 2.87 17.14
C LEU A 188 -13.77 3.92 18.17
N ARG A 189 -13.24 3.86 19.41
CA ARG A 189 -13.50 4.89 20.44
C ARG A 189 -12.97 6.25 19.99
N LEU A 190 -11.75 6.29 19.44
CA LEU A 190 -11.19 7.53 18.92
C LEU A 190 -12.01 8.05 17.74
N ALA A 191 -12.41 7.19 16.81
CA ALA A 191 -13.25 7.58 15.68
C ALA A 191 -14.56 8.24 16.15
N ALA A 192 -15.22 7.67 17.15
CA ALA A 192 -16.45 8.24 17.73
C ALA A 192 -16.21 9.62 18.36
N GLN A 193 -15.10 9.81 19.08
CA GLN A 193 -14.74 11.12 19.63
C GLN A 193 -14.46 12.16 18.54
N LEU A 194 -13.70 11.76 17.51
CA LEU A 194 -13.38 12.62 16.37
C LEU A 194 -14.63 12.99 15.57
N GLU A 195 -15.56 12.04 15.38
CA GLU A 195 -16.83 12.27 14.68
C GLU A 195 -17.73 13.24 15.45
N ALA A 196 -17.81 13.10 16.77
CA ALA A 196 -18.55 14.01 17.62
C ALA A 196 -17.96 15.43 17.62
N ALA A 197 -16.63 15.55 17.59
CA ALA A 197 -15.92 16.83 17.60
C ALA A 197 -15.90 17.53 16.23
N SER A 198 -15.83 16.76 15.13
CA SER A 198 -15.80 17.27 13.76
C SER A 198 -16.67 16.40 12.85
N PRO A 199 -18.00 16.58 12.88
CA PRO A 199 -18.91 15.72 12.12
C PRO A 199 -18.62 15.73 10.62
N TRP A 200 -18.57 14.55 10.02
CA TRP A 200 -18.40 14.37 8.56
C TRP A 200 -19.60 13.73 7.87
N ALA A 201 -20.58 13.19 8.61
CA ALA A 201 -21.76 12.53 8.03
C ALA A 201 -22.59 13.44 7.09
N GLY A 202 -22.56 14.76 7.32
CA GLY A 202 -23.23 15.75 6.48
C GLY A 202 -22.43 16.21 5.25
N ARG A 203 -21.14 15.83 5.15
CA ARG A 203 -20.28 16.25 4.03
C ARG A 203 -20.66 15.47 2.79
N ARG A 204 -21.02 16.18 1.73
CA ARG A 204 -21.38 15.60 0.43
C ARG A 204 -20.38 16.04 -0.64
N PRO A 205 -20.03 15.16 -1.60
CA PRO A 205 -19.33 15.60 -2.79
C PRO A 205 -20.15 16.69 -3.48
N GLN A 206 -19.50 17.76 -3.92
CA GLN A 206 -20.14 18.69 -4.84
C GLN A 206 -20.26 17.95 -6.18
N GLY A 207 -21.49 17.67 -6.61
CA GLY A 207 -21.73 16.97 -7.87
C GLY A 207 -21.08 17.73 -9.02
N SER A 208 -20.33 17.02 -9.86
CA SER A 208 -19.87 17.51 -11.16
C SER A 208 -21.03 17.63 -12.13
#